data_AF-A0A531JCF3-F1
#
_entry.id   AF-A0A531JCF3-F1
#
_cell.length_a   1.000
_cell.length_b   1.000
_cell.length_c   1.000
_cell.angle_alpha   90.00
_cell.angle_beta   90.00
_cell.angle_gamma   90.00
#
_symmetry.space_group_name_H-M   'P 1'
#
loop_
_entity.id
_entity.type
_entity.pdbx_description
1 polymer ?
#
loop_
_entity_poly.entity_id
_entity_poly.type
_entity_poly.pdbx_seq_one_letter_code
_entity_poly.pdbx_strand_id
1 'polypeptide(L)' 'CELVEYHLEDIDLRGAWTGPAALNLWSHALAPVAELPVLEVVSAVHLVADLTLALGKVVHDYLAEAEPRHRKGRNHELSQ' A
#
# COMPACT_ATOMS: atom_id res chain seq x y z
N CYS A 1 -10.21 8.88 8.42
CA CYS A 1 -9.92 7.82 7.42
C CYS A 1 -8.61 8.20 6.80
N GLU A 2 -7.58 7.38 6.87
CA GLU A 2 -6.20 7.82 6.66
C GLU A 2 -5.34 6.76 5.98
N LEU A 3 -4.41 7.21 5.15
CA LEU A 3 -3.29 6.42 4.65
C LEU A 3 -2.11 6.59 5.60
N VAL A 4 -1.57 5.48 6.08
CA VAL A 4 -0.46 5.44 7.04
C VAL A 4 0.76 4.83 6.37
N GLU A 5 1.90 5.49 6.53
CA GLU A 5 3.22 4.95 6.19
C GLU A 5 3.89 4.44 7.47
N TYR A 6 4.47 3.25 7.41
CA TYR A 6 5.30 2.70 8.48
C TYR A 6 6.54 2.02 7.89
N HIS A 7 7.58 1.92 8.71
CA HIS A 7 8.85 1.29 8.35
C HIS A 7 9.20 0.22 9.38
N LEU A 8 9.98 -0.77 8.94
CA LEU A 8 10.65 -1.69 9.84
C LEU A 8 12.03 -1.11 10.17
N GLU A 9 12.36 -1.05 11.45
CA GLU A 9 13.62 -0.52 11.99
C GLU A 9 14.45 -1.64 12.60
N ASP A 10 15.72 -1.37 12.88
CA ASP A 10 16.65 -2.30 13.55
C ASP A 10 16.67 -3.72 12.94
N ILE A 11 16.74 -3.79 11.61
CA ILE A 11 16.67 -5.06 10.87
C ILE A 11 18.01 -5.80 10.97
N ASP A 12 18.01 -6.97 11.61
CA ASP A 12 19.14 -7.90 11.70
C ASP A 12 18.81 -9.20 10.97
N LEU A 13 19.31 -9.33 9.72
CA LEU A 13 19.07 -10.48 8.87
C LEU A 13 19.95 -11.67 9.29
N ARG A 14 19.31 -12.74 9.77
CA ARG A 14 19.97 -13.99 10.18
C ARG A 14 20.19 -14.97 9.02
N GLY A 15 19.34 -14.92 7.99
CA GLY A 15 19.47 -15.78 6.83
C GLY A 15 18.47 -15.48 5.72
N ALA A 16 18.87 -15.77 4.49
CA ALA A 16 18.07 -15.60 3.29
C ALA A 16 18.36 -16.70 2.26
N TRP A 17 17.31 -17.30 1.71
CA TRP A 17 17.40 -18.36 0.71
C TRP A 17 16.39 -18.14 -0.40
N THR A 18 16.80 -18.42 -1.63
CA THR A 18 15.92 -18.49 -2.81
C THR A 18 15.65 -19.94 -3.18
N GLY A 19 14.52 -20.21 -3.81
CA GLY A 19 14.20 -21.56 -4.29
C GLY A 19 12.94 -21.61 -5.16
N PRO A 20 12.65 -22.77 -5.76
CA PRO A 20 11.39 -22.98 -6.46
C PRO A 20 10.20 -22.86 -5.50
N ALA A 21 9.09 -22.30 -5.96
CA ALA A 21 7.89 -22.11 -5.14
C ALA A 21 6.61 -22.28 -5.98
N ALA A 22 5.51 -22.54 -5.28
CA ALA A 22 4.17 -22.59 -5.82
C ALA A 22 3.20 -21.89 -4.86
N LEU A 23 2.18 -21.21 -5.39
CA LEU A 23 1.15 -20.54 -4.60
C LEU A 23 -0.22 -20.86 -5.19
N ASN A 24 -1.10 -21.42 -4.35
CA ASN A 24 -2.51 -21.65 -4.67
C ASN A 24 -3.38 -20.81 -3.74
N LEU A 25 -4.38 -20.13 -4.30
CA LEU A 25 -5.35 -19.33 -3.57
C LEU A 25 -6.75 -19.90 -3.80
N TRP A 26 -7.59 -19.90 -2.77
CA TRP A 26 -8.96 -20.42 -2.83
C TRP A 26 -9.96 -19.31 -2.49
N SER A 27 -11.13 -19.36 -3.14
CA SER A 27 -12.20 -18.41 -2.89
C SER A 27 -12.71 -18.51 -1.46
N HIS A 28 -12.75 -17.38 -0.77
CA HIS A 28 -13.24 -17.29 0.61
C HIS A 28 -13.96 -15.96 0.83
N ALA A 29 -15.18 -16.00 1.37
CA ALA A 29 -16.06 -14.83 1.44
C ALA A 29 -15.53 -13.68 2.33
N LEU A 30 -14.80 -14.00 3.40
CA LEU A 30 -14.25 -13.00 4.35
C LEU A 30 -12.73 -12.82 4.21
N ALA A 31 -12.10 -13.51 3.26
CA ALA A 31 -10.67 -13.43 3.00
C ALA A 31 -10.42 -13.54 1.48
N PRO A 32 -10.83 -12.51 0.70
CA PRO A 32 -10.92 -12.58 -0.76
C PRO A 32 -9.56 -12.49 -1.46
N VAL A 33 -8.52 -13.17 -0.95
CA VAL A 33 -7.17 -13.15 -1.53
C VAL A 33 -7.13 -13.69 -2.96
N ALA A 34 -8.05 -14.59 -3.30
CA ALA A 34 -8.17 -15.15 -4.65
C ALA A 34 -8.75 -14.18 -5.70
N GLU A 35 -9.24 -12.99 -5.31
CA GLU A 35 -9.64 -11.94 -6.27
C GLU A 35 -8.44 -11.35 -7.04
N LEU A 36 -7.23 -11.54 -6.51
CA LEU A 36 -5.97 -11.30 -7.23
C LEU A 36 -5.38 -12.65 -7.66
N PRO A 37 -5.75 -13.17 -8.85
CA PRO A 37 -5.35 -14.50 -9.27
C PRO A 37 -3.84 -14.59 -9.55
N VAL A 38 -3.23 -15.71 -9.16
CA VAL A 38 -1.84 -16.02 -9.48
C VAL A 38 -1.75 -16.38 -10.96
N LEU A 39 -1.27 -15.45 -11.79
CA LEU A 39 -0.98 -15.72 -13.20
C LEU A 39 0.36 -16.45 -13.36
N GLU A 40 1.37 -16.03 -12.60
CA GLU A 40 2.69 -16.64 -12.55
C GLU A 40 3.37 -16.38 -11.19
N VAL A 41 4.24 -17.28 -10.77
CA VAL A 41 5.14 -17.07 -9.63
C VAL A 41 6.46 -16.51 -10.16
N VAL A 42 6.74 -15.23 -9.89
CA VAL A 42 7.95 -14.54 -10.41
C VAL A 42 9.21 -14.89 -9.62
N SER A 43 9.12 -14.97 -8.29
CA SER A 43 10.25 -15.34 -7.42
C SER A 43 9.76 -15.76 -6.03
N ALA A 44 10.64 -16.36 -5.22
CA ALA A 44 10.38 -16.67 -3.82
C ALA A 44 11.64 -16.53 -2.98
N VAL A 45 11.47 -16.03 -1.76
CA VAL A 45 12.55 -15.83 -0.78
C VAL A 45 12.05 -16.27 0.60
N HIS A 46 12.85 -17.08 1.28
CA HIS A 46 12.67 -17.41 2.71
C HIS A 46 13.68 -16.59 3.51
N LEU A 47 13.20 -15.83 4.50
CA LEU A 47 14.00 -14.93 5.33
C LEU A 47 13.84 -15.28 6.81
N VAL A 48 14.92 -15.15 7.57
CA VAL A 48 14.91 -15.13 9.03
C VAL A 48 15.60 -13.84 9.47
N ALA A 49 14.91 -12.98 10.20
CA ALA A 49 15.43 -11.70 10.66
C ALA A 49 14.80 -11.29 11.99
N ASP A 50 15.57 -10.59 12.82
CA ASP A 50 15.04 -9.79 13.90
C ASP A 50 14.76 -8.39 13.36
N LEU A 51 13.63 -7.79 13.75
CA LEU A 51 13.22 -6.47 13.26
C LEU A 51 12.24 -5.81 14.24
N THR A 52 12.24 -4.48 14.26
CA THR A 52 11.33 -3.66 15.08
C THR A 52 10.26 -3.03 14.20
N LEU A 53 8.98 -3.16 14.59
CA LEU A 53 7.89 -2.44 13.94
C LEU A 53 7.77 -1.04 14.55
N ALA A 54 8.18 -0.02 13.80
CA ALA A 54 8.07 1.36 14.23
C ALA A 54 6.61 1.85 14.20
N LEU A 55 6.35 2.96 14.90
CA LEU A 55 5.05 3.62 14.85
C LEU A 55 4.80 4.21 13.46
N GLY A 56 3.58 4.04 12.96
CA GLY A 56 3.16 4.62 11.68
C GLY A 56 2.96 6.13 11.77
N LYS A 57 3.06 6.81 10.62
CA LYS A 57 2.72 8.23 10.44
C LYS A 57 1.64 8.39 9.36
N VAL A 58 0.71 9.31 9.56
CA VAL A 58 -0.30 9.63 8.55
C VAL A 58 0.35 10.40 7.41
N VAL A 59 0.20 9.90 6.19
CA VAL A 59 0.69 10.56 4.95
C VAL A 59 -0.42 11.17 4.12
N HIS A 60 -1.67 10.74 4.35
CA HIS A 60 -2.84 11.34 3.72
C HIS A 60 -4.08 11.14 4.61
N ASP A 61 -4.78 12.23 4.94
CA ASP A 61 -6.07 12.17 5.62
C ASP A 61 -7.20 12.43 4.60
N TYR A 62 -8.04 11.42 4.40
CA TYR A 62 -9.16 11.49 3.46
C TYR A 62 -10.32 12.36 3.96
N LEU A 63 -10.35 12.71 5.25
CA LEU A 63 -11.42 13.49 5.86
C LEU A 63 -11.00 14.93 6.17
N ALA A 64 -9.76 15.32 5.84
CA ALA A 64 -9.31 16.69 5.98
C ALA A 64 -10.19 17.63 5.14
N GLU A 65 -10.45 18.83 5.68
CA GLU A 65 -11.19 19.85 4.93
C GLU A 65 -10.43 20.19 3.65
N ALA A 66 -11.14 20.23 2.52
CA ALA A 66 -10.53 20.59 1.25
C ALA A 66 -10.05 22.04 1.32
N GLU A 67 -8.73 22.23 1.27
CA GLU A 67 -8.13 23.53 1.02
C GLU A 67 -8.83 24.17 -0.20
N PRO A 68 -9.29 25.43 -0.11
CA PRO A 68 -10.09 26.04 -1.15
C PRO A 68 -9.33 26.01 -2.46
N ARG A 69 -9.78 25.16 -3.38
CA ARG A 69 -9.27 25.11 -4.75
C ARG A 69 -9.47 26.49 -5.36
N HIS A 70 -8.37 27.20 -5.59
CA HIS A 70 -8.37 28.53 -6.19
C HIS A 70 -8.99 28.45 -7.58
N ARG A 71 -10.31 28.61 -7.66
CA ARG A 71 -11.09 28.56 -8.89
C ARG A 71 -10.84 29.88 -9.61
N LYS A 72 -9.85 29.90 -10.51
CA LYS A 72 -9.61 31.02 -11.42
C LYS A 72 -10.89 31.25 -12.23
N GLY A 73 -11.68 32.25 -11.83
CA GLY A 73 -12.93 32.61 -12.49
C GLY A 73 -12.66 32.97 -13.95
N ARG A 74 -13.28 32.25 -14.88
CA ARG A 74 -13.40 32.71 -16.26
C ARG A 74 -14.53 33.73 -16.29
N ASN A 75 -14.18 35.01 -16.25
CA ASN A 75 -15.11 36.09 -16.57
C ASN A 75 -15.49 35.95 -18.05
N HIS A 76 -16.74 35.57 -18.33
CA HIS A 76 -17.37 35.92 -19.59
C HIS A 76 -18.24 37.15 -19.33
N GLU A 77 -17.67 38.32 -19.60
CA GLU A 77 -18.41 39.56 -19.74
C GLU A 77 -19.26 39.45 -21.01
N LEU A 78 -20.55 39.15 -20.86
CA LEU A 78 -21.54 39.39 -21.91
C LEU A 78 -21.86 40.90 -21.88
N SER A 79 -21.21 41.63 -22.79
CA SER A 79 -21.59 42.98 -23.15
C SER A 79 -22.83 42.90 -24.05
N GLN A 80 -23.90 43.53 -23.55
CA GLN A 80 -25.04 44.15 -24.26
C GLN A 80 -25.84 43.30 -25.25
#